data_AF-A0A1I5I2Z5-F1
#
_entry.id   AF-A0A1I5I2Z5-F1
#
_cell.length_a   1.000
_cell.length_b   1.000
_cell.length_c   1.000
_cell.angle_alpha   90.00
_cell.angle_beta   90.00
_cell.angle_gamma   90.00
#
_symmetry.space_group_name_H-M   'P 1'
#
loop_
_entity.id
_entity.type
_entity.pdbx_description
1 polymer ?
#
loop_
_entity_poly.entity_id
_entity_poly.type
_entity_poly.pdbx_seq_one_letter_code
_entity_poly.pdbx_strand_id
1 'polypeptide(L)'
;MDVQVTNNVLTVTVDESIYPEKVLLKCLYWYSDTWQLEIDRVHQGRLQITIHAKDDAIVAWEPVSARLKRDLIDFKLRQIVADETRTIRELIVAKAFAYYEPEETPLSIVSDPVGFDPTSV
;
A
#
# COMPACT_ATOMS: atom_id res chain seq x y z
N MET A 1 0.82 -21.11 -9.45
CA MET A 1 1.96 -20.19 -9.37
C MET A 1 3.17 -21.01 -9.68
N ASP A 2 3.87 -20.62 -10.73
CA ASP A 2 4.97 -21.39 -11.29
C ASP A 2 6.25 -20.61 -10.99
N VAL A 3 7.26 -21.29 -10.44
CA VAL A 3 8.53 -20.69 -10.00
C VAL A 3 9.66 -21.32 -10.79
N GLN A 4 10.51 -20.48 -11.36
CA GLN A 4 11.69 -20.88 -12.13
C GLN A 4 12.88 -20.03 -11.72
N VAL A 5 14.06 -20.64 -11.68
CA VAL A 5 15.33 -19.94 -11.39
C VAL A 5 16.29 -20.23 -12.54
N THR A 6 16.71 -19.18 -13.24
CA THR A 6 17.61 -19.28 -14.40
C THR A 6 18.65 -18.17 -14.29
N ASN A 7 19.94 -18.48 -14.45
CA ASN A 7 21.02 -17.48 -14.48
C ASN A 7 21.01 -16.47 -13.30
N ASN A 8 20.76 -16.95 -12.08
CA ASN A 8 20.62 -16.11 -10.87
C ASN A 8 19.47 -15.08 -10.95
N VAL A 9 18.43 -15.39 -11.72
CA VAL A 9 17.19 -14.62 -11.80
C VAL A 9 16.04 -15.52 -11.37
N LEU A 10 15.17 -15.00 -10.51
CA LEU A 10 13.95 -15.68 -10.10
C LEU A 10 12.78 -15.17 -10.95
N THR A 11 12.13 -16.09 -11.66
CA THR A 11 10.93 -15.83 -12.44
C THR A 11 9.75 -16.51 -11.79
N VAL A 12 8.68 -15.75 -11.57
CA VAL A 12 7.45 -16.22 -10.93
C VAL A 12 6.24 -15.85 -11.78
N THR A 13 5.48 -16.86 -12.19
CA THR A 13 4.26 -16.67 -12.98
C THR A 13 3.03 -16.90 -12.12
N VAL A 14 2.11 -15.93 -12.15
CA VAL A 14 0.87 -15.90 -11.37
C VAL A 14 -0.35 -15.66 -12.28
N ASP A 15 -1.50 -16.12 -11.81
CA ASP A 15 -2.79 -15.87 -12.45
C ASP A 15 -3.32 -14.49 -12.03
N GLU A 16 -3.63 -13.64 -13.01
CA GLU A 16 -4.11 -12.27 -12.81
C GLU A 16 -5.50 -12.22 -12.15
N SER A 17 -6.33 -13.26 -12.33
CA SER A 17 -7.63 -13.35 -11.66
C SER A 17 -7.49 -13.55 -10.15
N ILE A 18 -6.44 -14.24 -9.72
CA ILE A 18 -6.13 -14.48 -8.31
C ILE A 18 -5.34 -13.29 -7.76
N TYR A 19 -4.26 -12.91 -8.43
CA TYR A 19 -3.36 -11.83 -8.03
C TYR A 19 -3.37 -10.72 -9.09
N PRO A 20 -4.34 -9.78 -9.02
CA PRO A 20 -4.40 -8.69 -9.97
C PRO A 20 -3.19 -7.77 -9.82
N GLU A 21 -2.86 -7.03 -10.87
CA GLU A 21 -1.69 -6.14 -10.94
C GLU A 21 -1.56 -5.21 -9.71
N LYS A 22 -2.68 -4.65 -9.22
CA LYS A 22 -2.71 -3.81 -8.00
C LYS A 22 -2.18 -4.51 -6.74
N VAL A 23 -2.37 -5.82 -6.63
CA VAL A 23 -1.87 -6.64 -5.50
C VAL A 23 -0.38 -6.90 -5.68
N LEU A 24 0.04 -7.23 -6.91
CA LEU A 24 1.44 -7.47 -7.23
C LEU A 24 2.29 -6.22 -6.98
N LEU A 25 1.88 -5.07 -7.49
CA LEU A 25 2.61 -3.81 -7.32
C LEU A 25 2.81 -3.45 -5.85
N LYS A 26 1.76 -3.57 -5.03
CA LYS A 26 1.86 -3.29 -3.58
C LYS A 26 2.77 -4.28 -2.86
N CYS A 27 2.70 -5.56 -3.21
CA CYS A 27 3.56 -6.59 -2.64
C CYS A 27 5.02 -6.36 -3.04
N LEU A 28 5.28 -6.19 -4.34
CA LEU A 28 6.61 -6.02 -4.91
C LEU A 28 7.27 -4.70 -4.50
N TYR A 29 6.49 -3.66 -4.19
CA TYR A 29 7.03 -2.43 -3.60
C TYR A 29 7.87 -2.72 -2.33
N TRP A 30 7.47 -3.68 -1.49
CA TRP A 30 8.22 -4.09 -0.30
C TRP A 30 9.54 -4.82 -0.59
N TYR A 31 9.78 -5.21 -1.84
CA TYR A 31 10.98 -5.92 -2.29
C TYR A 31 11.92 -5.00 -3.07
N SER A 32 11.45 -3.79 -3.45
CA SER A 32 12.17 -2.86 -4.32
C SER A 32 13.44 -2.26 -3.68
N ASP A 33 13.57 -2.33 -2.36
CA ASP A 33 14.76 -1.91 -1.61
C ASP A 33 15.94 -2.87 -1.82
N THR A 34 15.66 -4.16 -1.96
CA THR A 34 16.65 -5.23 -2.00
C THR A 34 16.87 -5.76 -3.42
N TRP A 35 15.81 -5.78 -4.23
CA TRP A 35 15.79 -6.44 -5.54
C TRP A 35 15.44 -5.47 -6.66
N GLN A 36 15.86 -5.77 -7.88
CA GLN A 36 15.28 -5.15 -9.09
C GLN A 36 14.14 -6.05 -9.57
N LEU A 37 13.01 -5.43 -9.91
CA LEU A 37 11.75 -6.13 -10.13
C LEU A 37 11.15 -5.67 -11.45
N GLU A 38 10.72 -6.62 -12.26
CA GLU A 38 9.99 -6.38 -13.51
C GLU A 38 8.68 -7.17 -13.48
N ILE A 39 7.63 -6.61 -14.07
CA ILE A 39 6.32 -7.26 -14.18
C ILE A 39 5.91 -7.20 -15.64
N ASP A 40 5.73 -8.37 -16.24
CA ASP A 40 5.33 -8.52 -17.63
C ASP A 40 4.05 -9.32 -17.76
N ARG A 41 3.25 -9.00 -18.78
CA ARG A 41 2.07 -9.77 -19.17
C ARG A 41 2.47 -10.76 -20.27
N VAL A 42 2.64 -12.03 -19.91
CA VAL A 42 3.16 -13.06 -20.84
C VAL A 42 2.04 -13.71 -21.68
N HIS A 43 0.87 -13.93 -21.09
CA HIS A 43 -0.29 -14.55 -21.74
C HIS A 43 -1.60 -13.93 -21.23
N GLN A 44 -2.72 -14.26 -21.88
CA GLN A 44 -4.05 -13.85 -21.39
C GLN A 44 -4.29 -14.36 -19.96
N GLY A 45 -4.43 -13.43 -19.01
CA GLY A 45 -4.69 -13.75 -17.60
C GLY A 45 -3.48 -14.20 -16.79
N ARG A 46 -2.25 -14.09 -17.31
CA ARG A 46 -1.03 -14.42 -16.55
C ARG A 46 -0.04 -13.26 -16.52
N LEU A 47 0.45 -12.98 -15.32
CA LEU A 47 1.50 -12.01 -15.06
C LEU A 47 2.77 -12.75 -14.62
N GLN A 48 3.91 -12.30 -15.11
CA GLN A 48 5.23 -12.79 -14.73
C GLN A 48 5.96 -11.71 -13.97
N ILE A 49 6.59 -12.13 -12.88
CA ILE A 49 7.43 -11.32 -12.03
C ILE A 49 8.86 -11.81 -12.25
N THR A 50 9.75 -10.90 -12.63
CA THR A 50 11.18 -11.19 -12.78
C THR A 50 11.93 -10.45 -11.67
N ILE A 51 12.76 -11.17 -10.91
CA ILE A 51 13.49 -10.65 -9.77
C ILE A 51 14.98 -10.84 -10.00
N HIS A 52 15.71 -9.72 -10.06
CA HIS A 52 17.16 -9.69 -10.19
C HIS A 52 17.81 -9.24 -8.87
N ALA A 53 18.96 -9.85 -8.56
CA ALA A 53 19.87 -9.31 -7.57
C ALA A 53 20.40 -7.95 -8.03
N LYS A 54 20.50 -6.98 -7.12
CA LYS A 54 21.09 -5.65 -7.43
C LYS A 54 22.60 -5.72 -7.65
N ASP A 55 23.24 -6.72 -7.06
CA ASP A 55 24.68 -6.98 -7.14
C ASP A 55 24.92 -8.38 -7.74
N ASP A 56 26.15 -8.67 -8.16
CA ASP A 56 26.57 -9.98 -8.70
C ASP A 56 26.63 -11.10 -7.64
N ALA A 57 25.97 -10.93 -6.49
CA ALA A 57 25.92 -11.93 -5.43
C ALA A 57 25.06 -13.14 -5.85
N ILE A 58 25.54 -14.34 -5.52
CA ILE A 58 24.76 -15.57 -5.68
C ILE A 58 23.67 -15.59 -4.61
N VAL A 59 22.42 -15.66 -5.05
CA VAL A 59 21.24 -15.61 -4.17
C VAL A 59 20.64 -16.99 -4.01
N ALA A 60 20.33 -17.36 -2.76
CA ALA A 60 19.46 -18.49 -2.48
C ALA A 60 18.00 -18.09 -2.77
N TRP A 61 17.50 -18.42 -3.96
CA TRP A 61 16.17 -18.01 -4.41
C TRP A 61 15.01 -18.75 -3.72
N GLU A 62 15.24 -19.93 -3.16
CA GLU A 62 14.22 -20.71 -2.46
C GLU A 62 13.54 -19.93 -1.31
N PRO A 63 14.26 -19.37 -0.32
CA PRO A 63 13.66 -18.56 0.75
C PRO A 63 13.00 -17.28 0.22
N VAL A 64 13.56 -16.66 -0.83
CA VAL A 64 12.95 -15.47 -1.46
C VAL A 64 11.60 -15.82 -2.08
N SER A 65 11.53 -16.92 -2.82
CA SER A 65 10.29 -17.40 -3.44
C SER A 65 9.25 -17.82 -2.40
N ALA A 66 9.67 -18.45 -1.30
CA ALA A 66 8.79 -18.83 -0.20
C ALA A 66 8.21 -17.60 0.52
N ARG A 67 9.05 -16.59 0.77
CA ARG A 67 8.61 -15.30 1.33
C ARG A 67 7.63 -14.60 0.38
N LEU A 68 7.95 -14.52 -0.92
CA LEU A 68 7.08 -13.93 -1.92
C LEU A 68 5.70 -14.60 -1.98
N LYS A 69 5.65 -15.93 -1.96
CA LYS A 69 4.37 -16.69 -1.90
C LYS A 69 3.51 -16.26 -0.71
N ARG A 70 4.11 -16.22 0.48
CA ARG A 70 3.40 -15.84 1.70
C ARG A 70 2.92 -14.40 1.66
N ASP A 71 3.79 -13.49 1.23
CA ASP A 71 3.49 -12.06 1.21
C ASP A 71 2.42 -11.76 0.14
N LEU A 72 2.41 -12.44 -1.02
CA LEU A 72 1.33 -12.33 -2.00
C LEU A 72 -0.04 -12.71 -1.43
N ILE A 73 -0.12 -13.76 -0.62
CA ILE A 73 -1.35 -14.17 0.05
C ILE A 73 -1.82 -13.08 1.02
N ASP A 74 -0.91 -12.52 1.82
CA ASP A 74 -1.21 -11.43 2.76
C ASP A 74 -1.69 -10.16 2.03
N PHE A 75 -1.02 -9.73 0.96
CA PHE A 75 -1.46 -8.59 0.16
C PHE A 75 -2.80 -8.84 -0.54
N LYS A 76 -3.08 -10.07 -0.99
CA LYS A 76 -4.39 -10.44 -1.52
C LYS A 76 -5.48 -10.36 -0.45
N LEU A 77 -5.21 -10.86 0.76
CA LEU A 77 -6.13 -10.78 1.90
C LEU A 77 -6.42 -9.32 2.26
N ARG A 78 -5.40 -8.48 2.37
CA ARG A 78 -5.57 -7.03 2.61
C ARG A 78 -6.41 -6.37 1.53
N GLN A 79 -6.23 -6.77 0.26
CA GLN A 79 -7.02 -6.25 -0.83
C GLN A 79 -8.50 -6.68 -0.74
N ILE A 80 -8.78 -7.93 -0.37
CA ILE A 80 -10.15 -8.43 -0.11
C ILE A 80 -10.79 -7.59 1.01
N VAL A 81 -10.12 -7.46 2.15
CA VAL A 81 -10.62 -6.65 3.28
C VAL A 81 -10.85 -5.20 2.86
N ALA A 82 -9.93 -4.59 2.10
CA ALA A 82 -10.08 -3.22 1.62
C ALA A 82 -11.29 -3.06 0.69
N ASP A 83 -11.53 -4.02 -0.20
CA ASP A 83 -12.65 -4.03 -1.14
C ASP A 83 -13.98 -4.23 -0.39
N GLU A 84 -14.05 -5.19 0.55
CA GLU A 84 -15.25 -5.48 1.36
C GLU A 84 -15.61 -4.35 2.34
N THR A 85 -14.61 -3.65 2.88
CA THR A 85 -14.84 -2.54 3.84
C THR A 85 -14.94 -1.16 3.19
N ARG A 86 -14.86 -1.06 1.85
CA ARG A 86 -14.87 0.23 1.14
C ARG A 86 -16.08 1.10 1.49
N THR A 87 -17.29 0.55 1.35
CA THR A 87 -18.54 1.29 1.55
C THR A 87 -18.69 1.79 2.99
N ILE A 88 -18.35 0.96 3.98
CA ILE A 88 -18.44 1.37 5.40
C ILE A 88 -17.45 2.51 5.68
N ARG A 89 -16.21 2.45 5.16
CA ARG A 89 -15.24 3.54 5.31
C ARG A 89 -15.71 4.83 4.66
N GLU A 90 -16.27 4.75 3.45
CA GLU A 90 -16.84 5.92 2.75
C GLU A 90 -17.97 6.57 3.56
N LEU A 91 -18.87 5.78 4.16
CA LEU A 91 -19.95 6.28 5.02
C LEU A 91 -19.43 6.91 6.31
N ILE A 92 -18.41 6.32 6.95
CA ILE A 92 -17.79 6.89 8.16
C ILE A 92 -17.17 8.25 7.83
N VAL A 93 -16.43 8.35 6.73
CA VAL A 93 -15.83 9.62 6.27
C VAL A 93 -16.91 10.65 5.98
N ALA A 94 -17.95 10.29 5.21
CA ALA A 94 -19.05 11.19 4.91
C ALA A 94 -19.76 11.68 6.18
N LYS A 95 -19.98 10.79 7.16
CA LYS A 95 -20.58 11.14 8.45
C LYS A 95 -19.68 12.09 9.24
N ALA A 96 -18.37 11.86 9.29
CA ALA A 96 -17.44 12.72 10.02
C ALA A 96 -17.46 14.16 9.47
N PHE A 97 -17.51 14.34 8.15
CA PHE A 97 -17.54 15.66 7.53
C PHE A 97 -18.93 16.31 7.50
N ALA A 98 -20.02 15.54 7.56
CA ALA A 98 -21.38 16.10 7.58
C ALA A 98 -21.71 16.87 8.87
N TYR A 99 -21.02 16.57 9.99
CA TYR A 99 -21.17 17.27 11.28
C TYR A 99 -19.97 18.16 11.60
N TYR A 100 -19.15 18.48 10.59
CA TYR A 100 -18.13 19.50 10.76
C TYR A 100 -18.80 20.87 10.79
N GLU A 101 -19.15 21.33 11.98
CA GLU A 101 -19.44 22.74 12.22
C GLU A 101 -18.09 23.46 12.37
N PRO A 102 -17.79 24.49 11.53
CA PRO A 102 -16.64 25.34 11.80
C PRO A 102 -16.81 25.93 13.19
N GLU A 103 -15.75 25.94 14.01
CA GLU A 103 -15.77 26.60 15.32
C GLU A 103 -16.37 27.99 15.15
N GLU A 104 -17.54 28.22 15.77
CA GLU A 104 -18.04 29.57 15.94
C GLU A 104 -16.97 30.31 16.74
N THR A 105 -16.39 31.35 16.15
CA THR A 105 -15.51 32.25 16.89
C THR A 105 -16.27 32.68 18.14
N PRO A 106 -15.77 32.40 19.35
CA PRO A 106 -16.52 32.73 20.54
C PRO A 106 -16.84 34.22 20.51
N LEU A 107 -18.14 34.55 20.52
CA LEU A 107 -18.64 35.94 20.59
C LEU A 107 -18.31 36.60 21.95
N SER A 108 -17.47 35.97 22.76
CA SER A 108 -17.00 36.55 24.00
C SER A 108 -16.23 37.83 23.70
N ILE A 109 -16.81 38.94 24.10
CA ILE A 109 -16.10 40.20 24.27
C ILE A 109 -14.94 39.89 25.23
N VAL A 110 -13.71 40.18 24.81
CA VAL A 110 -12.56 40.16 25.72
C VAL A 110 -12.80 41.25 26.76
N SER A 111 -13.46 40.88 27.86
CA SER A 111 -13.69 41.76 28.99
C SER A 111 -12.68 41.35 30.06
N ASP A 112 -11.53 42.01 30.05
CA ASP A 112 -10.58 41.90 31.14
C ASP A 112 -11.09 42.76 32.32
N PRO A 113 -11.56 42.16 33.43
CA PRO A 113 -12.01 42.91 34.59
C PRO A 113 -10.89 43.69 35.28
N VAL A 114 -9.62 43.44 34.93
CA VAL A 114 -8.42 44.08 35.50
C VAL A 114 -7.83 45.15 34.57
N GLY A 115 -8.44 45.41 33.40
CA GLY A 115 -8.16 46.59 32.59
C GLY A 115 -6.80 46.60 31.89
N PHE A 116 -6.28 45.44 31.47
CA PHE A 116 -5.13 45.39 30.57
C PHE A 116 -5.60 45.64 29.13
N ASP A 117 -5.34 46.85 28.62
CA ASP A 117 -5.54 47.18 27.22
C ASP A 117 -4.25 46.88 26.44
N PRO A 118 -4.19 45.80 25.63
CA PRO A 118 -3.01 45.43 24.85
C PRO A 118 -2.72 46.42 23.70
N THR A 119 -3.58 47.41 23.48
CA THR A 119 -3.39 48.49 22.49
C THR A 119 -3.02 49.84 23.12
N SER A 120 -2.95 49.93 24.44
CA SER A 120 -2.43 51.12 25.12
C SER A 120 -0.90 51.18 24.93
N VAL A 121 -0.47 52.21 24.18
CA VAL A 121 0.95 52.55 23.92
C VAL A 121 1.50 53.38 25.07
#